data_AF-A0A352NTB5-F1
#
_entry.id   AF-A0A352NTB5-F1
#
_cell.length_a   1.000
_cell.length_b   1.000
_cell.length_c   1.000
_cell.angle_alpha   90.00
_cell.angle_beta   90.00
_cell.angle_gamma   90.00
#
_symmetry.space_group_name_H-M   'P 1'
#
loop_
_entity.id
_entity.type
_entity.pdbx_description
1 polymer ?
#
loop_
_entity_poly.entity_id
_entity_poly.type
_entity_poly.pdbx_seq_one_letter_code
_entity_poly.pdbx_strand_id
1 'polypeptide(L)'
;MILSVSRRTDIPAFYSKWFFNRIKEGFVLVRNPFNTKQVGKINLNPEIVDCIAFWTKDPGKMLDRLDEIREYNYYFQFTLNPYDRTLEKNV
;
A
#
# COMPACT_ATOMS: atom_id res chain seq x y z
N MET A 1 -2.28 10.86 -11.05
CA MET A 1 -1.65 10.92 -9.72
C MET A 1 -0.89 9.63 -9.39
N ILE A 2 0.32 9.69 -8.80
CA ILE A 2 1.03 8.49 -8.28
C ILE A 2 0.67 8.26 -6.81
N LEU A 3 0.17 7.07 -6.48
CA LEU A 3 -0.10 6.66 -5.12
C LEU A 3 1.11 5.91 -4.54
N SER A 4 1.90 6.60 -3.72
CA SER A 4 2.99 5.96 -2.97
C SER A 4 2.44 5.25 -1.73
N VAL A 5 2.20 3.95 -1.88
CA VAL A 5 1.70 3.08 -0.82
C VAL A 5 2.87 2.62 0.04
N SER A 6 2.58 2.41 1.31
CA SER A 6 3.52 1.93 2.33
C SER A 6 4.57 2.90 2.85
N ARG A 7 4.42 4.22 2.65
CA ARG A 7 5.37 5.22 3.20
C ARG A 7 5.33 5.36 4.73
N ARG A 8 4.20 5.01 5.37
CA ARG A 8 4.00 5.10 6.83
C ARG A 8 4.04 3.74 7.53
N THR A 9 3.76 2.66 6.81
CA THR A 9 3.71 1.29 7.31
C THR A 9 3.74 0.34 6.13
N ASP A 10 4.24 -0.88 6.28
CA ASP A 10 4.25 -1.87 5.20
C ASP A 10 2.83 -2.41 4.94
N ILE A 11 2.15 -1.84 3.94
CA ILE A 11 0.77 -2.17 3.65
C ILE A 11 0.61 -3.59 3.08
N PRO A 12 1.38 -4.04 2.08
CA PRO A 12 1.28 -5.42 1.61
C PRO A 12 1.49 -6.45 2.72
N ALA A 13 2.46 -6.25 3.62
CA ALA A 13 2.77 -7.21 4.68
C ALA A 13 1.76 -7.20 5.85
N PHE A 14 1.14 -6.05 6.19
CA PHE A 14 0.33 -5.95 7.42
C PHE A 14 -1.10 -5.47 7.21
N TYR A 15 -1.39 -4.74 6.12
CA TYR A 15 -2.66 -4.05 5.92
C TYR A 15 -3.26 -4.27 4.52
N SER A 16 -2.91 -5.38 3.84
CA SER A 16 -3.43 -5.70 2.49
C SER A 16 -4.96 -5.70 2.46
N LYS A 17 -5.59 -6.35 3.45
CA LYS A 17 -7.06 -6.38 3.58
C LYS A 17 -7.67 -4.99 3.69
N TRP A 18 -7.08 -4.12 4.52
CA TRP A 18 -7.55 -2.74 4.66
C TRP A 18 -7.39 -1.97 3.34
N PHE A 19 -6.27 -2.13 2.65
CA PHE A 19 -5.99 -1.45 1.41
C PHE A 19 -7.00 -1.80 0.31
N PHE A 20 -7.27 -3.08 0.08
CA PHE A 20 -8.27 -3.50 -0.90
C PHE A 20 -9.68 -3.01 -0.55
N ASN A 21 -10.02 -2.92 0.74
CA ASN A 21 -11.29 -2.30 1.14
C ASN A 21 -11.34 -0.82 0.76
N ARG A 22 -10.21 -0.09 0.79
CA ARG A 22 -10.13 1.30 0.32
C ARG A 22 -10.23 1.40 -1.21
N ILE A 23 -9.58 0.49 -1.94
CA ILE A 23 -9.72 0.39 -3.40
C ILE A 23 -11.20 0.20 -3.77
N LYS A 24 -11.87 -0.75 -3.11
CA LYS A 24 -13.31 -1.01 -3.31
C LYS A 24 -14.19 0.20 -2.96
N GLU A 25 -13.86 0.95 -1.92
CA GLU A 25 -14.57 2.18 -1.54
C GLU A 25 -14.27 3.36 -2.47
N GLY A 26 -13.19 3.30 -3.26
CA GLY A 26 -12.79 4.34 -4.20
C GLY A 26 -12.13 5.57 -3.57
N PHE A 27 -11.86 5.57 -2.27
CA PHE A 27 -11.14 6.66 -1.62
C PHE A 27 -10.44 6.24 -0.32
N VAL A 28 -9.54 7.09 0.15
CA VAL A 28 -8.95 6.99 1.49
C VAL A 28 -8.88 8.37 2.15
N LEU A 29 -9.08 8.39 3.47
CA LEU A 29 -8.86 9.58 4.28
C LEU A 29 -7.47 9.54 4.89
N VAL A 30 -6.70 10.62 4.73
CA VAL A 30 -5.34 10.73 5.24
C VAL A 30 -5.24 11.98 6.10
N ARG A 31 -4.75 11.81 7.33
CA ARG A 31 -4.45 12.94 8.21
C ARG A 31 -3.15 13.60 7.79
N ASN A 32 -3.14 14.93 7.77
CA ASN A 32 -1.90 15.68 7.58
C ASN A 32 -0.99 15.45 8.81
N PRO A 33 0.27 15.01 8.62
CA PRO A 33 1.19 14.75 9.74
C PRO A 33 1.58 16.02 10.52
N PHE A 34 1.52 17.19 9.91
CA PHE A 34 1.86 18.48 10.55
C PHE A 34 0.63 19.18 11.14
N ASN A 35 -0.59 18.82 10.71
CA ASN A 35 -1.83 19.36 11.24
C ASN A 35 -2.91 18.26 11.33
N THR A 36 -3.02 17.64 12.51
CA THR A 36 -3.88 16.48 12.72
C THR A 36 -5.38 16.76 12.60
N LYS A 37 -5.79 18.03 12.68
CA LYS A 37 -7.19 18.46 12.46
C LYS A 37 -7.54 18.48 10.97
N GLN A 38 -6.55 18.55 10.08
CA GLN A 38 -6.76 18.51 8.65
C GLN A 38 -6.77 17.06 8.16
N VAL A 39 -7.90 16.65 7.57
CA VAL A 39 -8.08 15.34 6.95
C VAL A 39 -8.29 15.54 5.45
N GLY A 40 -7.38 15.01 4.64
CA GLY A 40 -7.52 14.99 3.19
C GLY A 40 -8.27 13.74 2.74
N LYS A 41 -9.06 13.87 1.67
CA LYS A 41 -9.66 12.74 0.96
C LYS A 41 -8.91 12.54 -0.35
N ILE A 42 -8.35 11.35 -0.53
CA ILE A 42 -7.64 10.95 -1.75
C ILE A 42 -8.56 10.02 -2.53
N ASN A 43 -8.84 10.37 -3.79
CA ASN A 43 -9.61 9.52 -4.70
C ASN A 43 -8.72 8.38 -5.20
N LEU A 44 -9.26 7.16 -5.22
CA LEU A 44 -8.56 5.95 -5.65
C LEU A 44 -9.11 5.40 -6.97
N ASN A 45 -9.95 6.13 -7.70
CA ASN A 45 -10.44 5.71 -9.02
C ASN A 45 -9.24 5.48 -9.98
N PRO A 46 -9.20 4.36 -10.75
CA PRO A 46 -8.16 4.08 -11.73
C PRO A 46 -8.02 5.17 -12.81
N GLU A 47 -9.06 5.93 -13.12
CA GLU A 47 -9.00 7.07 -14.06
C GLU A 47 -8.15 8.26 -13.54
N ILE A 48 -7.92 8.33 -12.21
CA ILE A 48 -7.19 9.42 -11.56
C ILE A 48 -5.81 8.94 -11.07
N VAL A 49 -5.70 7.67 -10.70
CA VAL A 49 -4.48 7.06 -10.20
C VAL A 49 -3.69 6.47 -11.36
N ASP A 50 -2.59 7.12 -11.74
CA ASP A 50 -1.76 6.68 -12.88
C ASP A 50 -0.97 5.41 -12.52
N CYS A 51 -0.52 5.30 -11.27
CA CYS A 51 0.29 4.19 -10.79
C CYS A 51 0.26 4.07 -9.25
N ILE A 52 0.33 2.83 -8.76
CA ILE A 52 0.48 2.49 -7.35
C ILE A 52 1.87 1.91 -7.10
N ALA A 53 2.66 2.57 -6.25
CA ALA A 53 3.99 2.10 -5.86
C ALA A 53 3.90 1.41 -4.49
N PHE A 54 4.11 0.10 -4.43
CA PHE A 54 4.13 -0.67 -3.18
C PHE A 54 5.55 -0.86 -2.68
N TRP A 55 5.79 -0.55 -1.40
CA TRP A 55 7.06 -0.88 -0.73
C TRP A 55 6.77 -1.92 0.34
N THR A 56 7.49 -3.04 0.30
CA THR A 56 7.26 -4.12 1.26
C THR A 56 8.46 -5.04 1.44
N LYS A 57 8.51 -5.68 2.60
CA LYS A 57 9.34 -6.85 2.87
C LYS A 57 8.67 -8.16 2.47
N ASP A 58 7.35 -8.23 2.60
CA ASP A 58 6.56 -9.44 2.38
C ASP A 58 5.30 -9.13 1.57
N PRO A 59 5.27 -9.43 0.26
CA PRO A 59 4.07 -9.29 -0.56
C PRO A 59 3.04 -10.38 -0.33
N GLY A 60 3.37 -11.47 0.38
CA GLY A 60 2.65 -12.74 0.34
C GLY A 60 1.15 -12.58 0.63
N LYS A 61 0.80 -11.69 1.57
CA LYS A 61 -0.60 -11.44 1.97
C LYS A 61 -1.42 -10.63 0.95
N MET A 62 -0.80 -10.18 -0.13
CA MET A 62 -1.43 -9.37 -1.19
C MET A 62 -1.50 -10.09 -2.53
N LEU A 63 -0.63 -11.10 -2.76
CA LEU A 63 -0.48 -11.77 -4.05
C LEU A 63 -1.78 -12.42 -4.57
N ASP A 64 -2.53 -13.11 -3.70
CA ASP A 64 -3.76 -13.80 -4.10
C ASP A 64 -4.92 -12.85 -4.46
N ARG A 65 -4.73 -11.54 -4.29
CA ARG A 65 -5.75 -10.51 -4.47
C ARG A 65 -5.39 -9.48 -5.53
N LEU A 66 -4.33 -9.70 -6.29
CA LEU A 66 -3.86 -8.75 -7.31
C LEU A 66 -4.90 -8.47 -8.40
N ASP A 67 -5.81 -9.40 -8.67
CA ASP A 67 -6.91 -9.21 -9.61
C ASP A 67 -7.83 -8.04 -9.22
N GLU A 68 -7.95 -7.71 -7.92
CA GLU A 68 -8.75 -6.58 -7.44
C GLU A 68 -8.16 -5.21 -7.82
N ILE A 69 -6.88 -5.17 -8.22
CA ILE A 69 -6.21 -3.96 -8.69
C ILE A 69 -5.73 -4.09 -10.14
N ARG A 70 -6.30 -5.02 -10.91
CA ARG A 70 -5.92 -5.25 -12.32
C ARG A 70 -6.08 -4.02 -13.24
N GLU A 71 -6.94 -3.08 -12.85
CA GLU A 71 -7.20 -1.85 -13.61
C GLU A 71 -6.18 -0.73 -13.33
N TYR A 72 -5.29 -0.94 -12.37
CA TYR A 72 -4.24 0.02 -12.02
C TYR A 72 -2.90 -0.44 -12.58
N ASN A 73 -2.07 0.50 -13.03
CA ASN A 73 -0.64 0.22 -13.14
C ASN A 73 -0.04 0.16 -11.73
N TYR A 74 0.79 -0.84 -11.45
CA TYR A 74 1.47 -0.92 -10.18
C TYR A 74 2.80 -1.66 -10.29
N TYR A 75 3.65 -1.43 -9.31
CA TYR A 75 4.85 -2.22 -9.11
C TYR A 75 5.13 -2.40 -7.62
N PHE A 76 5.92 -3.41 -7.32
CA PHE A 76 6.43 -3.65 -5.98
C PHE A 76 7.92 -3.36 -5.93
N GLN A 77 8.32 -2.63 -4.90
CA GLN A 77 9.69 -2.46 -4.49
C GLN A 77 9.92 -3.28 -3.23
N PHE A 78 10.77 -4.30 -3.37
CA PHE A 78 11.10 -5.24 -2.32
C PHE A 78 12.45 -4.89 -1.69
N THR A 79 12.53 -4.99 -0.36
CA THR A 79 13.81 -4.88 0.34
C THR A 79 14.24 -6.25 0.84
N LEU A 80 15.29 -6.83 0.26
CA LEU A 80 15.89 -8.05 0.77
C LEU A 80 17.09 -7.69 1.66
N ASN A 81 17.07 -8.10 2.92
CA ASN A 81 18.22 -7.93 3.81
C ASN A 81 18.91 -9.28 4.03
N PRO A 82 20.24 -9.32 4.22
CA PRO A 82 20.99 -10.56 4.46
C PRO A 82 20.94 -11.00 5.94
N TYR A 83 19.95 -10.53 6.71
CA TYR A 83 19.82 -10.87 8.12
C TYR A 83 19.23 -12.27 8.29
N ASP A 84 19.66 -12.96 9.34
CA ASP A 84 19.09 -14.25 9.69
C ASP A 84 17.80 -14.08 10.53
N ARG A 85 17.21 -15.22 10.90
CA ARG A 85 15.98 -15.27 11.71
C ARG A 85 16.17 -14.77 13.15
N THR A 86 17.38 -14.40 13.57
CA THR A 86 17.58 -13.78 14.88
C THR A 86 17.16 -12.31 14.84
N LEU A 87 17.41 -11.62 13.71
CA LEU A 87 17.14 -10.19 13.52
C LEU A 87 15.86 -9.93 12.70
N GLU A 88 15.62 -10.67 11.61
CA GLU A 88 14.39 -10.56 10.81
C GLU A 88 13.49 -11.78 11.03
N LYS A 89 12.53 -11.63 11.96
CA LYS A 89 11.57 -12.69 12.32
C LYS A 89 10.25 -12.48 11.62
N ASN A 90 9.83 -13.46 10.81
CA ASN A 90 8.53 -13.46 10.12
C ASN A 90 8.35 -12.30 9.14
N VAL A 91 9.46 -11.88 8.51
CA VAL A 91 9.56 -10.80 7.54
C VAL A 91 10.36 -11.32 6.35
#